data_AF-A0A3E1NRD9-F1
#
_entry.id   AF-A0A3E1NRD9-F1
#
_cell.length_a   1.000
_cell.length_b   1.000
_cell.length_c   1.000
_cell.angle_alpha   90.00
_cell.angle_beta   90.00
_cell.angle_gamma   90.00
#
_symmetry.space_group_name_H-M   'P 1'
#
loop_
_entity.id
_entity.type
_entity.pdbx_description
1 polymer ?
#
loop_
_entity_poly.entity_id
_entity_poly.type
_entity_poly.pdbx_seq_one_letter_code
_entity_poly.pdbx_strand_id
1 'polypeptide(L)' 'MKCLKTVFLSNSLTEHIDYYLNAQGLMVFTAHYHLQRGYCCGNGCLHCPYNYEAVPEPKRSEMQQRRAAQQDQQSR' A
#
# COMPACT_ATOMS: atom_id res chain seq x y z
N MET A 1 38.14 14.76 -4.21
CA MET A 1 37.13 13.98 -4.96
C MET A 1 36.64 12.84 -4.06
N LYS A 2 35.54 13.05 -3.30
CA LYS A 2 35.00 12.01 -2.40
C LYS A 2 33.89 11.27 -3.15
N CYS A 3 34.23 10.16 -3.79
CA CYS A 3 33.26 9.18 -4.26
C CYS A 3 32.79 8.36 -3.06
N LEU A 4 31.78 8.85 -2.34
CA LEU A 4 31.10 8.13 -1.27
C LEU A 4 29.59 8.42 -1.39
N LYS A 5 28.96 7.81 -2.39
CA LYS A 5 27.54 7.46 -2.31
C LYS A 5 27.48 5.95 -2.21
N THR A 6 27.76 5.46 -1.01
CA THR A 6 27.53 4.08 -0.62
C THR A 6 26.02 3.88 -0.69
N VAL A 7 25.54 3.32 -1.81
CA VAL A 7 24.17 2.89 -1.96
C VAL A 7 24.03 1.59 -1.17
N PHE A 8 23.75 1.71 0.13
CA PHE A 8 23.25 0.61 0.94
C PHE A 8 21.77 0.38 0.56
N LEU A 9 21.56 -0.36 -0.53
CA LEU A 9 20.25 -0.91 -0.90
C LEU A 9 20.06 -2.25 -0.17
N SER A 10 19.84 -2.19 1.14
CA SER A 10 19.25 -3.29 1.88
C SER A 10 17.73 -3.11 1.83
N ASN A 11 17.08 -3.71 0.82
CA ASN A 11 15.60 -3.83 0.76
C ASN A 11 15.14 -4.89 1.78
N SER A 12 15.36 -4.63 3.06
CA SER A 12 14.79 -5.42 4.15
C SER A 12 13.40 -4.90 4.46
N LEU A 13 12.39 -5.77 4.35
CA LEU A 13 11.05 -5.49 4.84
C LEU A 13 11.08 -5.32 6.35
N THR A 14 10.59 -4.19 6.85
CA THR A 14 10.52 -3.93 8.29
C THR A 14 9.09 -4.10 8.78
N GLU A 15 8.88 -5.03 9.72
CA GLU A 15 7.59 -5.21 10.36
C GLU A 15 7.16 -3.91 11.08
N HIS A 16 5.85 -3.64 11.10
CA HIS A 16 5.22 -2.40 11.60
C HIS A 16 5.48 -1.15 10.75
N ILE A 17 6.37 -1.21 9.76
CA ILE A 17 6.60 -0.13 8.78
C ILE A 17 6.04 -0.54 7.42
N ASP A 18 6.54 -1.64 6.86
CA ASP A 18 6.21 -2.09 5.50
C ASP A 18 5.05 -3.08 5.50
N TYR A 19 4.93 -3.87 6.56
CA TYR A 19 3.85 -4.83 6.75
C TYR A 19 3.56 -5.08 8.23
N TYR A 20 2.41 -5.69 8.52
CA TYR A 20 2.10 -6.29 9.82
C TYR A 20 1.41 -7.64 9.62
N LEU A 21 1.45 -8.51 10.63
CA LEU A 21 0.64 -9.73 10.66
C LEU A 21 -0.72 -9.42 11.29
N ASN A 22 -1.81 -9.75 10.60
CA ASN A 22 -3.14 -9.61 11.17
C ASN A 22 -3.44 -10.76 12.16
N ALA A 23 -4.61 -10.70 12.82
CA ALA A 23 -5.02 -11.71 13.79
C ALA A 23 -5.12 -13.14 13.21
N GLN A 24 -5.22 -13.26 11.88
CA GLN A 24 -5.25 -14.52 11.15
C GLN A 24 -3.85 -15.00 10.72
N GLY A 25 -2.78 -14.29 11.11
CA GLY A 25 -1.40 -14.59 10.72
C GLY A 25 -1.08 -14.24 9.25
N LEU A 26 -1.93 -13.47 8.58
CA LEU A 26 -1.70 -13.02 7.21
C LEU A 26 -0.88 -11.73 7.18
N MET A 27 0.09 -11.69 6.28
CA MET A 27 0.91 -10.50 6.03
C MET A 27 0.10 -9.44 5.28
N VAL A 28 -0.05 -8.27 5.88
CA VAL A 28 -0.74 -7.12 5.30
C VAL A 28 0.27 -5.99 5.07
N PHE A 29 0.47 -5.62 3.81
CA PHE A 29 1.35 -4.50 3.44
C PHE A 29 0.71 -3.15 3.75
N THR A 30 1.52 -2.22 4.25
CA THR A 30 1.10 -0.86 4.57
C THR A 30 1.18 0.03 3.32
N ALA A 31 0.65 1.26 3.45
CA ALA A 31 0.83 2.28 2.42
C ALA A 31 2.31 2.64 2.20
N HIS A 32 3.16 2.56 3.24
CA HIS A 32 4.59 2.87 3.14
C HIS A 32 5.29 1.94 2.15
N TYR A 33 5.07 0.63 2.29
CA TYR A 33 5.61 -0.36 1.35
C TYR A 33 5.16 -0.10 -0.09
N HIS A 34 3.87 0.25 -0.28
CA HIS A 34 3.34 0.56 -1.61
C HIS A 34 3.94 1.84 -2.21
N LEU A 35 4.26 2.84 -1.38
CA LEU A 35 4.96 4.05 -1.81
C LEU A 35 6.42 3.75 -2.18
N GLN A 36 7.14 2.95 -1.37
CA GLN A 36 8.50 2.51 -1.68
C GLN A 36 8.58 1.69 -2.98
N ARG A 37 7.56 0.84 -3.24
CA ARG A 37 7.43 0.11 -4.51
C ARG A 37 7.30 1.05 -5.72
N GLY A 38 6.70 2.23 -5.54
CA GLY A 38 6.63 3.28 -6.54
C GLY A 38 5.58 3.12 -7.64
N TYR A 39 4.68 2.12 -7.59
CA TYR A 39 3.59 1.97 -8.56
C TYR A 39 2.38 1.17 -8.03
N CYS A 40 1.21 1.40 -8.64
CA CYS A 40 0.01 0.60 -8.39
C CYS A 40 0.06 -0.75 -9.10
N CYS A 41 -0.10 -1.85 -8.36
CA CYS A 41 -0.01 -3.20 -8.91
C CYS A 41 -1.32 -3.79 -9.45
N GLY A 42 -2.45 -3.09 -9.33
CA GLY A 42 -3.75 -3.56 -9.84
C GLY A 42 -4.44 -4.64 -8.99
N ASN A 43 -3.90 -5.03 -7.84
CA ASN A 43 -4.46 -6.10 -7.00
C ASN A 43 -5.56 -5.67 -6.03
N GLY A 44 -5.90 -4.37 -5.95
CA GLY A 44 -6.94 -3.89 -5.03
C GLY A 44 -6.57 -3.96 -3.54
N CYS A 45 -5.32 -3.66 -3.18
CA CYS A 45 -4.83 -3.75 -1.79
C CYS A 45 -5.55 -2.79 -0.82
N LEU A 46 -5.72 -3.20 0.43
CA LEU A 46 -6.41 -2.43 1.49
C LEU A 46 -5.82 -1.02 1.65
N HIS A 47 -4.50 -0.92 1.79
CA HIS A 47 -3.78 0.34 2.01
C HIS A 47 -3.25 0.97 0.70
N CYS A 48 -3.92 0.74 -0.44
CA CYS A 48 -3.48 1.30 -1.72
C CYS A 48 -3.44 2.85 -1.69
N PRO A 49 -2.26 3.48 -1.85
CA PRO A 49 -2.13 4.94 -1.87
C PRO A 49 -2.49 5.55 -3.25
N TYR A 50 -2.51 4.75 -4.30
CA TYR A 50 -2.71 5.18 -5.70
C TYR A 50 -4.18 5.16 -6.15
N ASN A 51 -5.13 5.19 -5.21
CA ASN A 51 -6.57 5.17 -5.50
C ASN A 51 -7.01 4.12 -6.55
N TYR A 52 -6.41 2.93 -6.49
CA TYR A 52 -6.69 1.79 -7.35
C TYR A 52 -6.51 2.04 -8.86
N GLU A 53 -5.61 2.96 -9.27
CA GLU A 53 -5.44 3.38 -10.67
C GLU A 53 -5.22 2.24 -11.68
N ALA A 54 -4.48 1.19 -11.31
CA ALA A 54 -4.14 0.07 -12.18
C ALA A 54 -5.13 -1.10 -12.06
N VAL A 55 -6.19 -0.96 -11.26
CA VAL A 55 -7.25 -1.97 -11.17
C VAL A 55 -8.20 -1.78 -12.35
N PRO A 56 -8.55 -2.85 -13.09
CA PRO A 56 -9.49 -2.73 -14.21
C PRO A 56 -10.91 -2.43 -13.75
N GLU A 57 -11.69 -1.76 -14.63
CA GLU A 57 -13.13 -1.59 -14.43
C GLU A 57 -13.88 -2.92 -14.67
N PRO A 58 -15.03 -3.14 -13.99
CA PRO A 58 -15.74 -2.25 -13.06
C PRO A 58 -15.18 -2.26 -11.62
N LYS A 59 -14.15 -3.08 -11.38
CA LYS A 59 -13.71 -3.41 -10.02
C LYS A 59 -13.12 -2.22 -9.28
N ARG A 60 -12.43 -1.33 -10.00
CA ARG A 60 -11.88 -0.08 -9.46
C ARG A 60 -12.99 0.82 -8.91
N SER A 61 -14.01 1.11 -9.70
CA SER A 61 -15.14 1.95 -9.27
C SER A 61 -15.83 1.40 -8.02
N GLU A 62 -16.09 0.09 -7.98
CA GLU A 62 -16.65 -0.58 -6.79
C GLU A 62 -15.79 -0.39 -5.54
N MET A 63 -14.47 -0.52 -5.66
CA MET A 63 -13.56 -0.39 -4.52
C MET A 63 -13.46 1.05 -4.01
N GLN A 64 -13.50 2.04 -4.90
CA GLN A 64 -13.51 3.46 -4.53
C GLN A 64 -14.79 3.82 -3.75
N GLN A 65 -15.94 3.34 -4.19
CA GLN A 65 -17.22 3.54 -3.50
C GLN A 65 -17.21 2.90 -2.11
N ARG A 66 -16.72 1.66 -1.97
CA ARG A 66 -16.61 0.98 -0.67
C ARG A 66 -15.72 1.74 0.30
N ARG A 67 -14.58 2.28 -0.16
CA ARG A 67 -13.66 3.06 0.67
C ARG A 67 -14.29 4.38 1.12
N ALA A 68 -14.97 5.10 0.23
CA ALA A 68 -15.67 6.34 0.57
C ALA A 68 -16.76 6.09 1.64
N ALA A 69 -17.57 5.03 1.47
CA ALA A 69 -18.60 4.68 2.45
C ALA A 69 -18.05 4.37 3.85
N GLN A 70 -16.87 3.75 3.94
CA GLN A 70 -16.21 3.49 5.23
C GLN A 70 -15.73 4.78 5.92
N GLN A 71 -15.24 5.76 5.15
CA GLN A 71 -14.76 7.04 5.68
C GLN A 71 -15.91 7.91 6.19
N ASP A 72 -17.07 7.87 5.52
CA ASP A 72 -18.29 8.56 5.95
C ASP A 72 -18.83 8.00 7.27
N GLN A 73 -18.68 6.68 7.49
CA GLN A 73 -19.06 6.05 8.76
C GLN A 73 -18.13 6.44 9.91
N GLN A 74 -16.84 6.64 9.63
CA GLN A 74 -15.84 6.99 10.63
C GLN A 74 -15.94 8.47 11.09
N SER A 75 -16.67 9.30 10.36
CA SER A 75 -16.74 10.76 10.57
C SER A 75 -18.05 11.26 11.21
N ARG A 76 -18.97 10.35 11.57
CA ARG A 76 -20.18 10.64 12.35
C ARG A 76 -19.98 10.26 13.81
#